data_AF-A0A1P8WPV4-F1
#
_entry.id   AF-A0A1P8WPV4-F1
#
_cell.length_a   1.000
_cell.length_b   1.000
_cell.length_c   1.000
_cell.angle_alpha   90.00
_cell.angle_beta   90.00
_cell.angle_gamma   90.00
#
_symmetry.space_group_name_H-M   'P 1'
#
loop_
_entity.id
_entity.type
_entity.pdbx_description
1 polymer ?
#
loop_
_entity_poly.entity_id
_entity_poly.type
_entity_poly.pdbx_seq_one_letter_code
_entity_poly.pdbx_strand_id
1 'polypeptide(L)'
;MSAVFISPKATVLLVLFLFVGCGPEAEIRQYTIKSENERVFTSDLLRDEFGSIPFEWDVPDEWTIAENDQFSKVAWSVGPKAEQVRITLSDLPIAAGLVPQLNRWRGQISIELDSKDDPMDGTETLKVGDIDATYVDFKGPDATILGLLIPFESKMWIFKLTGSNELVDQQRDAFRKFAESVTVP
;
A
#
# COMPACT_ATOMS: atom_id res chain seq x y z
N MET A 1 73.35 -19.90 20.46
CA MET A 1 74.20 -21.10 20.61
C MET A 1 73.38 -22.15 21.35
N SER A 2 73.17 -23.29 20.69
CA SER A 2 72.86 -24.62 21.21
C SER A 2 71.71 -24.83 22.21
N ALA A 3 70.76 -25.64 21.76
CA ALA A 3 69.74 -26.36 22.54
C ALA A 3 70.36 -27.31 23.58
N VAL A 4 69.52 -27.97 24.41
CA VAL A 4 69.38 -29.46 24.49
C VAL A 4 68.85 -30.02 25.86
N PHE A 5 68.03 -31.11 25.77
CA PHE A 5 67.58 -32.19 26.72
C PHE A 5 66.68 -31.82 27.94
N ILE A 6 65.44 -32.32 28.14
CA ILE A 6 64.76 -33.67 28.24
C ILE A 6 64.75 -34.30 29.67
N SER A 7 63.55 -34.34 30.29
CA SER A 7 62.93 -35.36 31.20
C SER A 7 63.53 -35.57 32.63
N PRO A 8 62.81 -36.03 33.72
CA PRO A 8 61.65 -36.95 33.75
C PRO A 8 60.51 -36.77 34.81
N LYS A 9 59.44 -37.55 34.52
CA LYS A 9 58.26 -38.08 35.24
C LYS A 9 58.22 -38.07 36.79
N ALA A 10 57.02 -37.79 37.36
CA ALA A 10 56.25 -38.60 38.33
C ALA A 10 55.04 -37.79 38.89
N THR A 11 53.81 -38.09 38.47
CA THR A 11 52.74 -38.78 39.25
C THR A 11 52.38 -38.14 40.61
N VAL A 12 51.15 -37.63 40.76
CA VAL A 12 50.08 -38.13 41.66
C VAL A 12 48.88 -37.14 41.68
N LEU A 13 47.71 -37.75 41.82
CA LEU A 13 46.30 -37.38 41.68
C LEU A 13 45.71 -36.49 42.81
N LEU A 14 44.52 -35.90 42.53
CA LEU A 14 43.38 -35.50 43.42
C LEU A 14 43.16 -33.97 43.57
N VAL A 15 42.36 -33.27 42.73
CA VAL A 15 40.86 -33.15 42.59
C VAL A 15 40.23 -32.02 43.44
N LEU A 16 39.73 -31.00 42.69
CA LEU A 16 38.58 -30.07 42.90
C LEU A 16 38.55 -29.18 44.16
N PHE A 17 38.11 -27.92 44.18
CA PHE A 17 37.33 -27.03 43.29
C PHE A 17 37.61 -25.59 43.82
N LEU A 18 37.47 -24.54 42.99
CA LEU A 18 36.73 -23.30 43.31
C LEU A 18 36.92 -22.26 42.17
N PHE A 19 35.84 -22.06 41.41
CA PHE A 19 35.39 -20.87 40.67
C PHE A 19 36.42 -19.96 39.99
N VAL A 20 36.59 -20.16 38.67
CA VAL A 20 36.70 -19.05 37.72
C VAL A 20 35.69 -19.32 36.62
N GLY A 21 34.48 -18.80 36.79
CA GLY A 21 33.48 -18.73 35.72
C GLY A 21 33.80 -17.57 34.80
N CYS A 22 34.66 -17.78 33.81
CA CYS A 22 34.56 -17.04 32.55
C CYS A 22 33.86 -17.98 31.56
N GLY A 23 32.58 -17.75 31.34
CA GLY A 23 31.84 -18.42 30.27
C GLY A 23 32.36 -17.97 28.90
N PRO A 24 32.35 -18.85 27.88
CA PRO A 24 32.89 -18.53 26.57
C PRO A 24 32.07 -17.42 25.91
N GLU A 25 32.77 -16.51 25.23
CA GLU A 25 32.26 -15.50 24.31
C GLU A 25 30.97 -15.96 23.62
N ALA A 26 29.90 -15.19 23.81
CA ALA A 26 28.67 -15.37 23.05
C ALA A 26 28.97 -15.06 21.57
N GLU A 27 29.26 -16.09 20.80
CA GLU A 27 29.31 -16.05 19.34
C GLU A 27 27.95 -15.55 18.84
N ILE A 28 27.91 -14.30 18.37
CA ILE A 28 26.71 -13.69 17.79
C ILE A 28 26.42 -14.45 16.50
N ARG A 29 25.49 -15.41 16.58
CA ARG A 29 24.91 -16.01 15.38
C ARG A 29 24.11 -14.93 14.68
N GLN A 30 24.68 -14.32 13.64
CA GLN A 30 23.90 -13.57 12.66
C GLN A 30 22.97 -14.54 11.95
N TYR A 31 21.75 -14.64 12.45
CA TYR A 31 20.65 -15.21 11.70
C TYR A 31 20.12 -14.10 10.80
N THR A 32 20.31 -14.25 9.48
CA THR A 32 19.56 -13.44 8.52
C THR A 32 18.14 -14.00 8.52
N ILE A 33 17.23 -13.39 9.28
CA ILE A 33 15.80 -13.57 9.02
C ILE A 33 15.58 -13.07 7.60
N LYS A 34 15.17 -13.95 6.69
CA LYS A 34 14.61 -13.51 5.43
C LYS A 34 13.36 -12.71 5.80
N SER A 35 13.45 -11.38 5.66
CA SER A 35 12.38 -10.46 6.02
C SER A 35 11.05 -10.99 5.50
N GLU A 36 10.19 -11.43 6.42
CA GLU A 36 8.80 -11.74 6.17
C GLU A 36 8.07 -10.38 6.14
N ASN A 37 8.41 -9.58 5.13
CA ASN A 37 8.00 -8.19 5.04
C ASN A 37 6.54 -8.07 4.58
N GLU A 38 5.90 -7.05 5.12
CA GLU A 38 4.88 -6.20 4.49
C GLU A 38 3.42 -6.65 4.35
N ARG A 39 3.07 -7.94 4.26
CA ARG A 39 1.66 -8.29 3.96
C ARG A 39 0.69 -8.39 5.15
N VAL A 40 1.18 -8.46 6.39
CA VAL A 40 0.33 -8.81 7.54
C VAL A 40 0.11 -7.65 8.53
N PHE A 41 0.92 -6.59 8.48
CA PHE A 41 0.79 -5.50 9.46
C PHE A 41 -0.33 -4.49 9.16
N THR A 42 -0.83 -4.42 7.92
CA THR A 42 -1.85 -3.45 7.55
C THR A 42 -3.28 -3.97 7.75
N SER A 43 -3.60 -5.22 7.42
CA SER A 43 -5.00 -5.68 7.52
C SER A 43 -5.51 -5.73 8.96
N ASP A 44 -4.71 -6.24 9.90
CA ASP A 44 -5.17 -6.51 11.27
C ASP A 44 -5.09 -5.29 12.18
N LEU A 45 -4.12 -4.38 11.96
CA LEU A 45 -4.01 -3.13 12.72
C LEU A 45 -4.94 -2.02 12.18
N LEU A 46 -5.26 -2.01 10.88
CA LEU A 46 -6.19 -1.02 10.29
C LEU A 46 -7.66 -1.40 10.51
N ARG A 47 -7.94 -2.66 10.85
CA ARG A 47 -9.31 -3.16 11.11
C ARG A 47 -10.00 -2.41 12.24
N ASP A 48 -9.23 -2.04 13.27
CA ASP A 48 -9.76 -1.41 14.48
C ASP A 48 -9.85 0.13 14.36
N GLU A 49 -9.07 0.79 13.48
CA GLU A 49 -9.11 2.25 13.30
C GLU A 49 -10.09 2.73 12.22
N PHE A 50 -10.29 1.97 11.14
CA PHE A 50 -10.93 2.49 9.93
C PHE A 50 -12.29 1.86 9.58
N GLY A 51 -12.71 0.86 10.38
CA GLY A 51 -13.76 -0.08 10.01
C GLY A 51 -13.28 -1.00 8.90
N SER A 52 -13.70 -2.27 8.92
CA SER A 52 -13.37 -3.23 7.87
C SER A 52 -13.72 -2.66 6.49
N ILE A 53 -12.75 -2.66 5.57
CA ILE A 53 -13.00 -2.37 4.17
C ILE A 53 -13.83 -3.53 3.61
N PRO A 54 -15.04 -3.31 3.08
CA PRO A 54 -16.00 -4.37 2.76
C PRO A 54 -15.81 -4.91 1.34
N PHE A 55 -14.58 -4.83 0.80
CA PHE A 55 -14.30 -5.25 -0.56
C PHE A 55 -13.05 -6.11 -0.64
N GLU A 56 -13.00 -6.96 -1.65
CA GLU A 56 -11.81 -7.66 -2.12
C GLU A 56 -11.44 -7.16 -3.51
N TRP A 57 -10.15 -7.20 -3.86
CA TRP A 57 -9.63 -6.72 -5.14
C TRP A 57 -8.28 -7.35 -5.49
N ASP A 58 -7.93 -7.31 -6.77
CA ASP A 58 -6.63 -7.72 -7.29
C ASP A 58 -5.77 -6.49 -7.60
N VAL A 59 -4.69 -6.28 -6.82
CA VAL A 59 -3.73 -5.19 -7.06
C VAL A 59 -2.74 -5.58 -8.16
N PRO A 60 -2.49 -4.72 -9.16
CA PRO A 60 -1.43 -4.95 -10.16
C PRO A 60 -0.04 -5.11 -9.52
N ASP A 61 0.75 -6.08 -10.01
CA ASP A 61 2.08 -6.43 -9.47
C ASP A 61 3.07 -5.25 -9.51
N GLU A 62 2.89 -4.31 -10.45
CA GLU A 62 3.73 -3.14 -10.61
C GLU A 62 3.48 -2.04 -9.57
N TRP A 63 2.39 -2.11 -8.80
CA TRP A 63 2.06 -1.10 -7.79
C TRP A 63 2.78 -1.39 -6.47
N THR A 64 3.42 -0.36 -5.93
CA THR A 64 4.10 -0.45 -4.64
C THR A 64 3.27 0.23 -3.56
N ILE A 65 3.13 -0.40 -2.39
CA ILE A 65 2.47 0.20 -1.22
C ILE A 65 3.18 1.52 -0.88
N ALA A 66 2.39 2.56 -0.62
CA ALA A 66 2.86 3.89 -0.26
C ALA A 66 2.33 4.29 1.11
N GLU A 67 2.92 5.33 1.70
CA GLU A 67 2.41 5.92 2.94
C GLU A 67 1.02 6.54 2.72
N ASN A 68 0.13 6.28 3.67
CA ASN A 68 -1.19 6.89 3.73
C ASN A 68 -1.05 8.38 4.07
N ASP A 69 -1.91 9.20 3.46
CA ASP A 69 -2.15 10.57 3.93
C ASP A 69 -3.33 10.58 4.92
N GLN A 70 -3.67 11.76 5.43
CA GLN A 70 -4.75 11.94 6.41
C GLN A 70 -6.15 11.49 5.93
N PHE A 71 -6.33 11.20 4.63
CA PHE A 71 -7.61 10.79 4.05
C PHE A 71 -7.62 9.34 3.56
N SER A 72 -6.45 8.75 3.31
CA SER A 72 -6.33 7.45 2.66
C SER A 72 -6.32 6.33 3.70
N LYS A 73 -7.13 5.30 3.46
CA LYS A 73 -7.04 4.01 4.19
C LYS A 73 -5.93 3.13 3.61
N VAL A 74 -5.77 3.18 2.29
CA VAL A 74 -4.69 2.48 1.57
C VAL A 74 -4.16 3.40 0.49
N ALA A 75 -2.85 3.37 0.27
CA ALA A 75 -2.20 4.09 -0.79
C ALA A 75 -1.19 3.20 -1.53
N TRP A 76 -1.11 3.40 -2.84
CA TRP A 76 -0.09 2.84 -3.71
C TRP A 76 0.55 3.93 -4.56
N SER A 77 1.71 3.61 -5.10
CA SER A 77 2.42 4.43 -6.08
C SER A 77 2.98 3.55 -7.19
N VAL A 78 3.06 4.13 -8.39
CA VAL A 78 3.64 3.50 -9.58
C VAL A 78 4.35 4.55 -10.42
N GLY A 79 5.45 4.16 -11.07
CA GLY A 79 6.28 5.05 -11.88
C GLY A 79 7.62 5.46 -11.22
N PRO A 80 8.43 6.28 -11.92
CA PRO A 80 9.76 6.66 -11.47
C PRO A 80 9.72 7.52 -10.20
N LYS A 81 10.75 7.45 -9.34
CA LYS A 81 10.78 8.20 -8.06
C LYS A 81 10.60 9.72 -8.19
N ALA A 82 11.01 10.30 -9.32
CA ALA A 82 10.89 11.74 -9.56
C ALA A 82 9.45 12.17 -9.84
N GLU A 83 8.62 11.26 -10.35
CA GLU A 83 7.24 11.52 -10.75
C GLU A 83 6.43 10.23 -10.70
N GLN A 84 5.50 10.15 -9.75
CA GLN A 84 4.71 8.96 -9.51
C GLN A 84 3.23 9.24 -9.67
N VAL A 85 2.52 8.25 -10.20
CA VAL A 85 1.07 8.16 -10.10
C VAL A 85 0.73 7.69 -8.69
N ARG A 86 -0.24 8.35 -8.06
CA ARG A 86 -0.73 7.97 -6.74
C ARG A 86 -2.11 7.33 -6.87
N ILE A 87 -2.27 6.17 -6.23
CA ILE A 87 -3.54 5.47 -6.11
C ILE A 87 -3.93 5.45 -4.65
N THR A 88 -5.19 5.79 -4.31
CA THR A 88 -5.69 5.73 -2.94
C THR A 88 -7.04 5.05 -2.86
N LEU A 89 -7.28 4.40 -1.73
CA LEU A 89 -8.59 3.98 -1.26
C LEU A 89 -8.96 4.84 -0.05
N SER A 90 -10.10 5.50 -0.12
CA SER A 90 -10.66 6.32 0.96
C SER A 90 -12.17 6.15 1.03
N ASP A 91 -12.79 6.70 2.06
CA ASP A 91 -14.24 6.77 2.19
C ASP A 91 -14.70 8.14 2.64
N LEU A 92 -15.93 8.49 2.28
CA LEU A 92 -16.63 9.66 2.79
C LEU A 92 -18.06 9.26 3.18
N PRO A 93 -18.71 10.01 4.10
CA PRO A 93 -20.14 9.84 4.32
C PRO A 93 -20.90 9.98 3.00
N ILE A 94 -21.87 9.10 2.74
CA ILE A 94 -22.61 9.12 1.48
C ILE A 94 -23.39 10.44 1.27
N ALA A 95 -23.72 11.13 2.36
CA ALA A 95 -24.34 12.46 2.36
C ALA A 95 -23.46 13.56 1.72
N ALA A 96 -22.15 13.32 1.54
CA ALA A 96 -21.27 14.24 0.81
C ALA A 96 -21.65 14.35 -0.69
N GLY A 97 -22.32 13.33 -1.23
CA GLY A 97 -22.86 13.31 -2.59
C GLY A 97 -21.82 13.03 -3.69
N LEU A 98 -22.28 12.40 -4.78
CA LEU A 98 -21.43 12.05 -5.92
C LEU A 98 -21.03 13.29 -6.73
N VAL A 99 -21.99 14.11 -7.14
CA VAL A 99 -21.74 15.27 -8.02
C VAL A 99 -20.75 16.29 -7.43
N PRO A 100 -20.83 16.66 -6.13
CA PRO A 100 -19.81 17.51 -5.52
C PRO A 100 -18.39 16.93 -5.59
N GLN A 101 -18.26 15.60 -5.49
CA GLN A 101 -16.97 14.91 -5.61
C GLN A 101 -16.42 14.98 -7.04
N LEU A 102 -17.26 14.72 -8.04
CA LEU A 102 -16.87 14.82 -9.45
C LEU A 102 -16.42 16.25 -9.80
N ASN A 103 -17.19 17.25 -9.38
CA ASN A 103 -16.86 18.67 -9.63
C ASN A 103 -15.57 19.09 -8.91
N ARG A 104 -15.35 18.60 -7.67
CA ARG A 104 -14.10 18.83 -6.94
C ARG A 104 -12.89 18.25 -7.69
N TRP A 105 -13.03 17.06 -8.28
CA TRP A 105 -11.95 16.45 -9.05
C TRP A 105 -11.67 17.18 -10.35
N ARG A 106 -12.70 17.60 -11.08
CA ARG A 106 -12.53 18.44 -12.28
C ARG A 106 -11.79 19.74 -11.96
N GLY A 107 -12.18 20.43 -10.89
CA GLY A 107 -11.48 21.62 -10.40
C GLY A 107 -10.03 21.36 -9.97
N GLN A 108 -9.72 20.17 -9.43
CA GLN A 108 -8.36 19.79 -9.05
C GLN A 108 -7.40 19.71 -10.26
N ILE A 109 -7.91 19.32 -11.43
CA ILE A 109 -7.14 19.16 -12.67
C ILE A 109 -7.51 20.21 -13.73
N SER A 110 -8.02 21.37 -13.29
CA SER A 110 -8.30 22.53 -14.13
C SER A 110 -9.25 22.26 -15.31
N ILE A 111 -10.21 21.34 -15.15
CA ILE A 111 -11.32 21.21 -16.09
C ILE A 111 -12.36 22.28 -15.74
N GLU A 112 -12.59 23.19 -16.67
CA GLU A 112 -13.62 24.22 -16.54
C GLU A 112 -15.01 23.57 -16.62
N LEU A 113 -15.93 24.05 -15.77
CA LEU A 113 -17.31 23.60 -15.72
C LEU A 113 -18.23 24.78 -15.98
N ASP A 114 -19.10 24.66 -16.98
CA ASP A 114 -20.25 25.51 -17.15
C ASP A 114 -21.45 24.93 -16.41
N SER A 115 -22.34 25.82 -15.95
CA SER A 115 -23.63 25.51 -15.32
C SER A 115 -24.54 24.57 -16.12
N LYS A 116 -24.32 24.47 -17.44
CA LYS A 116 -25.08 23.64 -18.39
C LYS A 116 -24.41 22.31 -18.71
N ASP A 117 -23.20 22.06 -18.22
CA ASP A 117 -22.52 20.79 -18.44
C ASP A 117 -23.19 19.68 -17.63
N ASP A 118 -23.26 18.48 -18.22
CA ASP A 118 -23.73 17.30 -17.51
C ASP A 118 -22.70 16.93 -16.43
N PRO A 119 -23.06 16.93 -15.13
CA PRO A 119 -22.13 16.55 -14.08
C PRO A 119 -21.59 15.11 -14.21
N MET A 120 -22.26 14.25 -14.98
CA MET A 120 -21.89 12.87 -15.22
C MET A 120 -21.03 12.66 -16.48
N ASP A 121 -20.72 13.71 -17.25
CA ASP A 121 -19.86 13.58 -18.43
C ASP A 121 -18.46 13.06 -18.06
N GLY A 122 -17.89 12.13 -18.83
CA GLY A 122 -16.64 11.45 -18.47
C GLY A 122 -16.79 10.41 -17.35
N THR A 123 -18.01 9.93 -17.10
CA THR A 123 -18.26 8.80 -16.19
C THR A 123 -19.02 7.67 -16.89
N GLU A 124 -18.89 6.47 -16.35
CA GLU A 124 -19.68 5.31 -16.75
C GLU A 124 -20.06 4.49 -15.51
N THR A 125 -21.05 3.61 -15.67
CA THR A 125 -21.44 2.68 -14.61
C THR A 125 -20.64 1.39 -14.70
N LEU A 126 -20.01 0.98 -13.59
CA LEU A 126 -19.46 -0.36 -13.41
C LEU A 126 -20.25 -1.11 -12.34
N LYS A 127 -20.41 -2.43 -12.51
CA LYS A 127 -21.06 -3.29 -11.53
C LYS A 127 -20.03 -3.83 -10.54
N VAL A 128 -20.30 -3.64 -9.26
CA VAL A 128 -19.58 -4.30 -8.15
C VAL A 128 -20.60 -5.15 -7.40
N GLY A 129 -20.68 -6.43 -7.76
CA GLY A 129 -21.84 -7.27 -7.41
C GLY A 129 -23.14 -6.65 -7.95
N ASP A 130 -24.12 -6.44 -7.08
CA ASP A 130 -25.40 -5.79 -7.43
C ASP A 130 -25.34 -4.25 -7.38
N ILE A 131 -24.22 -3.66 -6.96
CA ILE A 131 -24.07 -2.22 -6.76
C ILE A 131 -23.70 -1.53 -8.09
N ASP A 132 -24.41 -0.44 -8.40
CA ASP A 132 -24.01 0.49 -9.46
C ASP A 132 -22.93 1.44 -8.93
N ALA A 133 -21.68 1.17 -9.29
CA ALA A 133 -20.55 2.05 -9.03
C ALA A 133 -20.35 3.03 -10.20
N THR A 134 -19.76 4.18 -9.91
CA THR A 134 -19.40 5.19 -10.92
C THR A 134 -17.91 5.11 -11.20
N TYR A 135 -17.54 4.74 -12.41
CA TYR A 135 -16.17 4.87 -12.91
C TYR A 135 -15.99 6.23 -13.58
N VAL A 136 -14.84 6.84 -13.36
CA VAL A 136 -14.50 8.20 -13.79
C VAL A 136 -13.23 8.17 -14.63
N ASP A 137 -13.23 8.86 -15.76
CA ASP A 137 -12.03 9.19 -16.54
C ASP A 137 -12.04 10.68 -16.89
N PHE A 138 -11.38 11.48 -16.06
CA PHE A 138 -11.25 12.92 -16.28
C PHE A 138 -9.83 13.27 -16.69
N LYS A 139 -9.68 13.85 -17.88
CA LYS A 139 -8.40 14.31 -18.43
C LYS A 139 -8.36 15.82 -18.51
N GLY A 140 -7.54 16.43 -17.66
CA GLY A 140 -7.27 17.87 -17.66
C GLY A 140 -6.03 18.21 -18.51
N PRO A 141 -5.61 19.49 -18.53
CA PRO A 141 -4.46 19.94 -19.32
C PRO A 141 -3.16 19.21 -18.98
N ASP A 142 -2.87 19.06 -17.67
CA ASP A 142 -1.59 18.52 -17.20
C ASP A 142 -1.73 17.18 -16.45
N ALA A 143 -2.93 16.84 -15.98
CA ALA A 143 -3.17 15.69 -15.13
C ALA A 143 -4.48 14.97 -15.47
N THR A 144 -4.48 13.67 -15.22
CA THR A 144 -5.66 12.81 -15.35
C THR A 144 -6.05 12.26 -13.97
N ILE A 145 -7.34 12.15 -13.73
CA ILE A 145 -7.92 11.41 -12.61
C ILE A 145 -8.75 10.26 -13.17
N LEU A 146 -8.40 9.04 -12.75
CA LEU A 146 -9.27 7.88 -12.88
C LEU A 146 -9.87 7.58 -11.51
N GLY A 147 -11.09 7.06 -11.46
CA GLY A 147 -11.67 6.67 -10.18
C GLY A 147 -12.78 5.65 -10.29
N LEU A 148 -13.02 4.94 -9.19
CA LEU A 148 -14.18 4.10 -8.96
C LEU A 148 -14.84 4.55 -7.65
N LEU A 149 -16.09 4.99 -7.72
CA LEU A 149 -16.88 5.41 -6.59
C LEU A 149 -18.01 4.41 -6.35
N ILE A 150 -18.00 3.75 -5.19
CA ILE A 150 -18.93 2.68 -4.84
C ILE A 150 -19.81 3.17 -3.67
N PRO A 151 -21.11 3.39 -3.88
CA PRO A 151 -22.03 3.63 -2.77
C PRO A 151 -22.28 2.31 -2.04
N PHE A 152 -21.79 2.18 -0.80
CA PHE A 152 -22.00 0.98 0.01
C PHE A 152 -22.32 1.35 1.46
N GLU A 153 -23.45 0.85 1.95
CA GLU A 153 -24.03 1.21 3.25
C GLU A 153 -24.16 2.74 3.42
N SER A 154 -23.50 3.31 4.43
CA SER A 154 -23.54 4.74 4.76
C SER A 154 -22.35 5.53 4.17
N LYS A 155 -21.55 4.90 3.32
CA LYS A 155 -20.29 5.43 2.80
C LYS A 155 -20.26 5.45 1.27
N MET A 156 -19.53 6.43 0.75
CA MET A 156 -19.03 6.42 -0.61
C MET A 156 -17.57 6.01 -0.56
N TRP A 157 -17.27 4.81 -1.05
CA TRP A 157 -15.92 4.31 -1.16
C TRP A 157 -15.29 4.78 -2.45
N ILE A 158 -14.05 5.23 -2.38
CA ILE A 158 -13.41 5.99 -3.44
C ILE A 158 -12.03 5.38 -3.67
N PHE A 159 -11.92 4.68 -4.80
CA PHE A 159 -10.64 4.30 -5.38
C PHE A 159 -10.27 5.39 -6.39
N LYS A 160 -9.12 6.02 -6.22
CA LYS A 160 -8.71 7.15 -7.08
C LYS A 160 -7.28 6.99 -7.50
N LEU A 161 -7.03 7.13 -8.80
CA LEU A 161 -5.71 7.26 -9.38
C LEU A 161 -5.54 8.69 -9.91
N THR A 162 -4.40 9.32 -9.60
CA THR A 162 -4.08 10.65 -10.11
C THR A 162 -2.59 10.79 -10.42
N GLY A 163 -2.27 11.48 -11.51
CA GLY A 163 -0.91 11.77 -11.94
C GLY A 163 -0.90 12.58 -13.23
N SER A 164 0.29 12.77 -13.81
CA SER A 164 0.43 13.40 -15.12
C SER A 164 -0.24 12.57 -16.20
N ASN A 165 -0.67 13.24 -17.27
CA ASN A 165 -1.38 12.60 -18.38
C ASN A 165 -0.62 11.40 -18.95
N GLU A 166 0.70 11.53 -19.12
CA GLU A 166 1.55 10.45 -19.66
C GLU A 166 1.54 9.21 -18.75
N LEU A 167 1.83 9.37 -17.46
CA LEU A 167 1.92 8.24 -16.55
C LEU A 167 0.56 7.59 -16.28
N VAL A 168 -0.51 8.40 -16.23
CA VAL A 168 -1.86 7.84 -16.11
C VAL A 168 -2.27 7.10 -17.37
N ASP A 169 -1.92 7.61 -18.55
CA ASP A 169 -2.18 6.90 -19.82
C ASP A 169 -1.49 5.52 -19.84
N GLN A 170 -0.29 5.39 -19.28
CA GLN A 170 0.42 4.11 -19.14
C GLN A 170 -0.24 3.15 -18.13
N GLN A 171 -1.00 3.67 -17.16
CA GLN A 171 -1.61 2.90 -16.08
C GLN A 171 -3.13 2.71 -16.24
N ARG A 172 -3.74 3.29 -17.28
CA ARG A 172 -5.20 3.29 -17.46
C ARG A 172 -5.79 1.89 -17.49
N ASP A 173 -5.19 0.98 -18.27
CA ASP A 173 -5.67 -0.40 -18.38
C ASP A 173 -5.47 -1.18 -17.08
N ALA A 174 -4.38 -0.94 -16.35
CA ALA A 174 -4.11 -1.56 -15.06
C ALA A 174 -5.13 -1.10 -14.01
N PHE A 175 -5.42 0.20 -13.95
CA PHE A 175 -6.42 0.76 -13.05
C PHE A 175 -7.83 0.30 -13.39
N ARG A 176 -8.19 0.18 -14.67
CA ARG A 176 -9.48 -0.38 -15.09
C ARG A 176 -9.64 -1.82 -14.62
N LYS A 177 -8.65 -2.69 -14.86
CA LYS A 177 -8.70 -4.09 -14.39
C LYS A 177 -8.79 -4.17 -12.87
N PHE A 178 -8.04 -3.33 -12.17
CA PHE A 178 -8.14 -3.20 -10.72
C PHE A 178 -9.57 -2.84 -10.30
N ALA A 179 -10.17 -1.81 -10.90
CA ALA A 179 -11.55 -1.39 -10.61
C ALA A 179 -12.59 -2.50 -10.90
N GLU A 180 -12.41 -3.23 -12.00
CA GLU A 180 -13.28 -4.36 -12.39
C GLU A 180 -13.10 -5.61 -11.51
N SER A 181 -11.96 -5.74 -10.81
CA SER A 181 -11.70 -6.82 -9.85
C SER A 181 -12.37 -6.60 -8.49
N VAL A 182 -12.86 -5.39 -8.22
CA VAL A 182 -13.44 -5.06 -6.92
C VAL A 182 -14.75 -5.83 -6.74
N THR A 183 -14.85 -6.57 -5.64
CA THR A 183 -16.03 -7.36 -5.28
C THR A 183 -16.43 -7.12 -3.83
N VAL A 184 -17.71 -7.32 -3.53
CA VAL A 184 -18.17 -7.47 -2.14
C VAL A 184 -18.01 -8.95 -1.78
N PRO A 185 -17.51 -9.30 -0.57
CA PRO A 185 -17.38 -10.69 -0.12
C PRO A 185 -18.66 -11.52 -0.22
#